data_AF-B7KSE8-F1
#
_entry.id   AF-B7KSE8-F1
#
_cell.length_a   1.000
_cell.length_b   1.000
_cell.length_c   1.000
_cell.angle_alpha   90.00
_cell.angle_beta   90.00
_cell.angle_gamma   90.00
#
_symmetry.space_group_name_H-M   'P 1'
#
loop_
_entity.id
_entity.type
_entity.pdbx_description
1 polymer ?
#
loop_
_entity_poly.entity_id
_entity_poly.type
_entity_poly.pdbx_seq_one_letter_code
_entity_poly.pdbx_strand_id
1 'polypeptide(L)' 'MYKVTGTDPAGRTLAFACGTDEQALEKTWELAGRGFRNISVADPKGREMSAIAFERSLDFDYD' A
#
# COMPACT_ATOMS: atom_id res chain seq x y z
N MET A 1 1.22 5.53 -11.58
CA MET A 1 2.12 5.40 -10.42
C MET A 1 1.30 4.86 -9.25
N TYR A 2 1.89 4.00 -8.42
CA TYR A 2 1.22 3.51 -7.23
C TYR A 2 1.19 4.59 -6.14
N LYS A 3 0.16 4.54 -5.30
CA LYS A 3 0.05 5.42 -4.12
C LYS A 3 -0.37 4.58 -2.93
N VAL A 4 0.45 4.58 -1.89
CA VAL A 4 0.13 3.94 -0.61
C VAL A 4 -0.37 4.99 0.35
N THR A 5 -1.51 4.77 0.99
CA THR A 5 -2.00 5.61 2.08
C THR A 5 -2.08 4.82 3.37
N GLY A 6 -1.99 5.52 4.49
CA GLY A 6 -2.16 4.92 5.82
C GLY A 6 -2.35 5.97 6.89
N THR A 7 -2.99 5.58 7.98
CA THR A 7 -3.22 6.43 9.17
C THR A 7 -2.16 6.14 10.21
N ASP A 8 -1.35 7.14 10.57
CA ASP A 8 -0.30 7.00 11.57
C ASP A 8 -0.86 6.80 13.00
N PRO A 9 -0.05 6.41 13.99
CA PRO A 9 -0.50 6.27 15.38
C PRO A 9 -1.06 7.55 16.02
N ALA A 10 -0.76 8.71 15.45
CA ALA A 10 -1.31 10.01 15.87
C ALA A 10 -2.65 10.33 15.17
N GLY A 11 -3.19 9.43 14.34
CA GLY A 11 -4.47 9.58 13.64
C GLY A 11 -4.38 10.37 12.33
N ARG A 12 -3.19 10.65 11.81
CA ARG A 12 -3.00 11.42 10.57
C ARG A 12 -2.92 10.49 9.37
N THR A 13 -3.73 10.74 8.36
CA THR A 13 -3.62 10.03 7.08
C THR A 13 -2.50 10.63 6.24
N LEU A 14 -1.53 9.79 5.88
CA LEU A 14 -0.41 10.15 5.01
C LEU A 14 -0.52 9.36 3.69
N ALA A 15 0.08 9.93 2.65
CA ALA A 15 0.15 9.32 1.33
C ALA A 15 1.61 9.30 0.83
N PHE A 16 1.98 8.20 0.20
CA PHE A 16 3.32 7.92 -0.30
C PHE A 16 3.22 7.50 -1.76
N ALA A 17 3.99 8.14 -2.62
CA ALA A 17 4.09 7.79 -4.02
C ALA A 17 5.11 6.65 -4.18
N CYS A 18 4.71 5.58 -4.88
CA CYS A 18 5.56 4.44 -5.19
C CYS A 18 5.63 4.26 -6.71
N GLY A 19 6.83 4.11 -7.25
CA GLY A 19 7.06 3.99 -8.70
C GLY A 19 6.55 2.66 -9.25
N THR A 20 6.79 1.57 -8.51
CA THR A 20 6.43 0.19 -8.88
C THR A 20 5.48 -0.43 -7.85
N ASP A 21 4.90 -1.56 -8.22
CA ASP A 21 4.19 -2.48 -7.33
C ASP A 21 5.08 -3.01 -6.20
N GLU A 22 6.31 -3.41 -6.50
CA GLU A 22 7.31 -3.85 -5.49
C GLU A 22 7.56 -2.75 -4.43
N GLN A 23 7.74 -1.50 -4.87
CA GLN A 23 7.90 -0.36 -3.97
C GLN A 23 6.64 -0.08 -3.16
N ALA A 24 5.45 -0.33 -3.74
CA ALA A 24 4.19 -0.19 -3.00
C ALA A 24 4.05 -1.28 -1.94
N LEU A 25 4.44 -2.52 -2.27
CA LEU A 25 4.42 -3.68 -1.38
C LEU A 25 5.39 -3.50 -0.20
N GLU A 26 6.63 -3.10 -0.46
CA GLU A 26 7.58 -2.79 0.60
C GLU A 26 7.03 -1.68 1.51
N LYS A 27 6.36 -0.67 0.93
CA LYS A 27 5.78 0.42 1.69
C LYS A 27 4.59 -0.02 2.56
N THR A 28 3.76 -0.96 2.11
CA THR A 28 2.66 -1.47 2.96
C THR A 28 3.23 -2.18 4.19
N TRP A 29 4.30 -2.96 4.05
CA TRP A 29 4.97 -3.62 5.17
C TRP A 29 5.68 -2.64 6.10
N GLU A 30 6.37 -1.63 5.55
CA GLU A 30 7.00 -0.57 6.34
C GLU A 30 5.97 0.15 7.21
N LEU A 31 4.82 0.53 6.64
CA LEU A 31 3.76 1.23 7.35
C LEU A 31 3.12 0.33 8.41
N ALA A 32 2.84 -0.93 8.10
CA ALA A 32 2.30 -1.89 9.05
C ALA A 32 3.24 -2.10 10.25
N GLY A 33 4.54 -2.28 9.99
CA GLY A 33 5.57 -2.41 11.02
C GLY A 33 5.74 -1.17 11.89
N ARG A 34 5.42 0.02 11.37
CA ARG A 34 5.39 1.31 12.10
C ARG A 34 4.08 1.58 12.83
N GLY A 35 3.12 0.64 12.79
CA GLY A 35 1.84 0.76 13.48
C GLY A 35 0.80 1.60 12.75
N PHE A 36 0.99 1.88 11.46
CA PHE A 36 -0.04 2.53 10.65
C PHE A 36 -1.25 1.59 10.49
N ARG A 37 -2.44 2.20 10.39
CA ARG A 37 -3.72 1.51 10.19
C ARG A 37 -4.39 1.99 8.91
N ASN A 38 -5.44 1.28 8.47
CA ASN A 38 -6.19 1.61 7.26
C ASN A 38 -5.28 1.77 6.03
N ILE A 39 -4.32 0.86 5.86
CA ILE A 39 -3.36 0.94 4.77
C ILE A 39 -4.05 0.52 3.47
N SER A 40 -4.05 1.41 2.48
CA SER A 40 -4.59 1.15 1.14
C SER A 40 -3.57 1.48 0.06
N VAL A 41 -3.70 0.81 -1.07
CA VAL A 41 -2.85 0.98 -2.25
C VAL A 41 -3.76 1.32 -3.43
N ALA A 42 -3.48 2.45 -4.08
CA ALA A 42 -4.05 2.79 -5.38
C ALA A 42 -3.05 2.45 -6.48
N ASP A 43 -3.48 1.69 -7.48
CA ASP A 43 -2.67 1.32 -8.64
C ASP A 43 -2.54 2.51 -9.65
N PRO A 44 -1.69 2.39 -10.69
CA PRO A 44 -1.58 3.41 -11.73
C PRO A 44 -2.88 3.72 -12.49
N LYS A 45 -3.88 2.83 -12.43
CA LYS A 45 -5.19 2.98 -13.04
C LYS A 45 -6.20 3.63 -12.08
N GLY A 46 -5.78 3.98 -10.86
CA GLY A 46 -6.61 4.58 -9.82
C GLY A 46 -7.50 3.59 -9.08
N ARG A 47 -7.29 2.28 -9.26
CA ARG A 47 -8.02 1.26 -8.49
C ARG A 47 -7.42 1.17 -7.10
N GLU A 48 -8.23 1.38 -6.08
CA GLU A 48 -7.82 1.30 -4.68
C GLU A 48 -8.21 -0.05 -4.07
N MET A 49 -7.31 -0.62 -3.28
CA MET A 49 -7.55 -1.83 -2.50
C MET A 49 -6.79 -1.78 -1.17
N SER A 50 -7.18 -2.63 -0.22
CA SER A 50 -6.44 -2.75 1.05
C SER A 50 -5.06 -3.37 0.82
N ALA A 51 -4.12 -3.12 1.74
CA ALA A 51 -2.78 -3.74 1.69
C ALA A 51 -2.84 -5.28 1.53
N ILE A 52 -3.73 -5.95 2.25
CA ILE A 52 -3.89 -7.41 2.17
C ILE A 52 -4.41 -7.86 0.80
N ALA A 53 -5.37 -7.12 0.22
CA ALA A 53 -5.87 -7.43 -1.12
C ALA A 53 -4.81 -7.19 -2.19
N PHE A 54 -3.98 -6.15 -2.02
CA PHE A 54 -2.87 -5.84 -2.89
C PHE A 54 -1.79 -6.93 -2.85
N GLU A 55 -1.34 -7.34 -1.67
CA GLU A 55 -0.39 -8.44 -1.46
C GLU A 55 -0.85 -9.71 -2.17
N ARG A 56 -2.12 -10.09 -2.00
CA ARG A 56 -2.70 -11.25 -2.69
C ARG A 56 -2.76 -11.08 -4.20
N SER A 57 -3.00 -9.87 -4.71
CA SER A 57 -3.07 -9.63 -6.15
C SER A 57 -1.72 -9.83 -6.85
N LEU A 58 -0.62 -9.53 -6.17
CA LEU A 58 0.72 -9.74 -6.71
C LEU A 58 1.11 -11.22 -6.71
N ASP A 59 0.67 -11.99 -5.70
CA ASP A 59 0.89 -13.45 -5.64
C ASP A 59 0.30 -14.18 -6.86
N PHE A 60 -0.76 -13.63 -7.48
CA PHE A 60 -1.35 -14.15 -8.73
C PHE A 60 -0.58 -13.76 -10.00
N ASP A 61 0.25 -12.71 -9.98
CA ASP A 61 0.99 -12.22 -11.16
C ASP A 61 2.37 -12.91 -11.31
N TYR A 62 2.79 -13.76 -10.37
CA TYR A 62 4.10 -14.46 -10.34
C TYR A 62 4.05 -15.96 -10.76
N ASP A 63 3.03 -16.40 -11.49
CA ASP A 63 2.93 -17.73 -12.16
C ASP A 63 3.29 -17.66 -13.65
#